data_AF-A0A2G5TG33-F1
#
_entry.id   AF-A0A2G5TG33-F1
#
_cell.length_a   1.000
_cell.length_b   1.000
_cell.length_c   1.000
_cell.angle_alpha   90.00
_cell.angle_beta   90.00
_cell.angle_gamma   90.00
#
_symmetry.space_group_name_H-M   'P 1'
#
loop_
_entity.id
_entity.type
_entity.pdbx_description
1 polymer ?
#
loop_
_entity_poly.entity_id
_entity_poly.type
_entity_poly.pdbx_seq_one_letter_code
_entity_poly.pdbx_strand_id
1 'polypeptide(L)'
;MEIRRNQLEIENREKLDMMNENYEELVRSLTTQNARNVIQEFRRIIEPVIAVTNSLGSIIHDCLPSHGGAPTIVPGRLDVDFSSIQSAVNCFRNEKKLFNGYVINTNHTERRLYEACAVNMNGLMTAKDLSEMCSQLPLRLSQESPNTEDLRIIKFYGERSTTLHQHFLELCVKLDDSTRNMQIEHLPSAEGRSVQAINQ
;
A
#
# COMPACT_ATOMS: atom_id res chain seq x y z
N MET A 1 47.32 22.36 -41.41
CA MET A 1 46.59 22.71 -40.16
C MET A 1 45.13 22.26 -40.20
N GLU A 2 44.46 22.39 -41.34
CA GLU A 2 43.03 22.07 -41.52
C GLU A 2 42.67 20.59 -41.28
N ILE A 3 43.51 19.64 -41.75
CA ILE A 3 43.31 18.19 -41.52
C ILE A 3 43.29 17.86 -40.02
N ARG A 4 44.18 18.47 -39.23
CA ARG A 4 44.28 18.22 -37.78
C ARG A 4 43.09 18.78 -37.02
N ARG A 5 42.50 19.87 -37.52
CA ARG A 5 41.28 20.48 -36.97
C ARG A 5 40.05 19.63 -37.25
N ASN A 6 39.91 19.10 -38.47
CA ASN A 6 38.82 18.19 -38.81
C ASN A 6 38.88 16.88 -38.01
N GLN A 7 40.09 16.35 -37.77
CA GLN A 7 40.27 15.16 -36.92
C GLN A 7 39.79 15.41 -35.48
N LEU A 8 40.14 16.56 -34.90
CA LEU A 8 39.73 16.96 -33.55
C LEU A 8 38.21 17.17 -33.44
N GLU A 9 37.56 17.70 -34.47
CA GLU A 9 36.10 17.88 -34.48
C GLU A 9 35.35 16.54 -34.53
N ILE A 10 35.87 15.55 -35.27
CA ILE A 10 35.32 14.19 -35.31
C ILE A 10 35.49 13.51 -33.94
N GLU A 11 36.70 13.51 -33.38
CA GLU A 11 36.97 12.93 -32.06
C GLU A 11 36.14 13.58 -30.94
N ASN A 12 35.92 14.89 -31.00
CA ASN A 12 35.06 15.59 -30.03
C ASN A 12 33.59 15.21 -30.18
N ARG A 13 33.09 15.01 -31.41
CA ARG A 13 31.72 14.56 -31.64
C ARG A 13 31.51 13.14 -31.11
N GLU A 14 32.42 12.22 -31.43
CA GLU A 14 32.37 10.85 -30.90
C GLU A 14 32.38 10.81 -29.36
N LYS A 15 33.21 11.65 -28.72
CA LYS A 15 33.20 11.78 -27.25
C LYS A 15 31.89 12.34 -26.72
N LEU A 16 31.28 13.31 -27.41
CA LEU A 16 30.01 13.89 -27.00
C LEU A 16 28.87 12.86 -27.12
N ASP A 17 28.85 12.09 -28.20
CA ASP A 17 27.86 11.04 -28.44
C ASP A 17 27.99 9.94 -27.39
N MET A 18 29.21 9.44 -27.12
CA MET A 18 29.47 8.52 -26.02
C MET A 18 29.06 9.08 -24.65
N MET A 19 29.30 10.38 -24.40
CA MET A 19 28.91 11.02 -23.15
C MET A 19 27.39 11.07 -23.00
N ASN A 20 26.67 11.36 -24.09
CA ASN A 20 25.21 11.35 -24.11
C ASN A 20 24.65 9.95 -23.88
N GLU A 21 25.19 8.93 -24.54
CA GLU A 21 24.80 7.52 -24.33
C GLU A 21 25.00 7.09 -22.88
N ASN A 22 26.17 7.39 -22.30
CA ASN A 22 26.47 7.11 -20.89
C ASN A 22 25.50 7.86 -19.94
N TYR A 23 25.15 9.10 -20.27
CA TYR A 23 24.20 9.88 -19.48
C TYR A 23 22.79 9.28 -19.55
N GLU A 24 22.32 8.91 -20.74
CA GLU A 24 21.03 8.26 -20.93
C GLU A 24 20.95 6.90 -20.20
N GLU A 25 22.02 6.10 -20.26
CA GLU A 25 22.09 4.84 -19.53
C GLU A 25 22.05 5.06 -18.02
N LEU A 26 22.81 6.03 -17.51
CA LEU A 26 22.80 6.39 -16.10
C LEU A 26 21.41 6.86 -15.64
N VAL A 27 20.76 7.73 -16.40
CA VAL A 27 19.39 8.20 -16.12
C VAL A 27 18.40 7.05 -16.10
N ARG A 28 18.49 6.12 -17.07
CA ARG A 28 17.64 4.92 -17.12
C ARG A 28 17.84 4.04 -15.89
N SER A 29 19.09 3.73 -15.56
CA SER A 29 19.45 2.91 -14.39
C SER A 29 18.95 3.53 -13.07
N LEU A 30 19.16 4.83 -12.89
CA LEU A 30 18.67 5.57 -11.72
C LEU A 30 17.14 5.55 -11.64
N THR A 31 16.45 5.74 -12.77
CA THR A 31 14.98 5.72 -12.82
C THR A 31 14.45 4.35 -12.41
N THR A 32 14.99 3.26 -12.97
CA THR A 32 14.62 1.89 -12.61
C THR A 32 14.86 1.62 -11.13
N GLN A 33 16.03 1.99 -10.60
CA GLN A 33 16.34 1.73 -9.19
C GLN A 33 15.43 2.55 -8.25
N ASN A 34 15.13 3.80 -8.61
CA ASN A 34 14.20 4.64 -7.85
C ASN A 34 12.79 4.05 -7.84
N ALA A 35 12.30 3.55 -8.99
CA ALA A 35 11.01 2.88 -9.06
C ALA A 35 10.95 1.63 -8.17
N ARG A 36 12.00 0.78 -8.19
CA ARG A 36 12.09 -0.39 -7.28
C ARG A 36 11.97 0.01 -5.82
N ASN A 37 12.73 1.03 -5.42
CA ASN A 37 12.74 1.50 -4.05
C ASN A 37 11.38 2.11 -3.65
N VAL A 38 10.75 2.91 -4.52
CA VAL A 38 9.39 3.46 -4.28
C VAL A 38 8.39 2.34 -4.08
N ILE A 39 8.38 1.32 -4.95
CA ILE A 39 7.50 0.16 -4.83
C ILE A 39 7.75 -0.57 -3.51
N GLN A 40 9.01 -0.74 -3.10
CA GLN A 40 9.35 -1.40 -1.85
C GLN A 40 8.86 -0.62 -0.63
N GLU A 41 9.12 0.68 -0.56
CA GLU A 41 8.64 1.53 0.53
C GLU A 41 7.10 1.62 0.55
N PHE A 42 6.48 1.58 -0.63
CA PHE A 42 5.03 1.54 -0.75
C PHE A 42 4.42 0.26 -0.19
N ARG A 43 5.02 -0.91 -0.46
CA ARG A 43 4.58 -2.19 0.11
C ARG A 43 4.56 -2.17 1.64
N ARG A 44 5.54 -1.51 2.28
CA ARG A 44 5.57 -1.36 3.75
C ARG A 44 4.38 -0.60 4.30
N ILE A 45 3.83 0.36 3.54
CA ILE A 45 2.63 1.11 3.95
C ILE A 45 1.35 0.28 3.76
N ILE A 46 1.32 -0.60 2.75
CA ILE A 46 0.16 -1.45 2.45
C ILE A 46 -0.01 -2.56 3.52
N GLU A 47 1.08 -3.12 4.04
CA GLU A 47 1.03 -4.22 5.01
C GLU A 47 0.12 -3.93 6.23
N PRO A 48 0.24 -2.76 6.91
CA PRO A 48 -0.71 -2.36 7.95
C PRO A 48 -2.17 -2.28 7.50
N VAL A 49 -2.42 -1.84 6.27
CA VAL A 49 -3.78 -1.72 5.71
C VAL A 49 -4.40 -3.12 5.58
N ILE A 50 -3.64 -4.08 5.05
CA ILE A 50 -4.07 -5.49 4.95
C ILE A 50 -4.37 -6.08 6.33
N ALA A 51 -3.53 -5.81 7.33
CA ALA A 51 -3.75 -6.30 8.69
C ALA A 51 -5.07 -5.79 9.28
N VAL A 52 -5.39 -4.50 9.10
CA VAL A 52 -6.68 -3.93 9.52
C VAL A 52 -7.84 -4.57 8.75
N THR A 53 -7.71 -4.75 7.43
CA THR A 53 -8.73 -5.42 6.60
C THR A 53 -9.07 -6.81 7.14
N ASN A 54 -8.06 -7.61 7.46
CA ASN A 54 -8.25 -8.98 7.97
C ASN A 54 -8.93 -8.99 9.34
N SER A 55 -8.51 -8.14 10.26
CA SER A 55 -9.13 -8.05 11.59
C SER A 55 -10.56 -7.52 11.54
N LEU A 56 -10.87 -6.60 10.62
CA LEU A 56 -12.26 -6.19 10.37
C LEU A 56 -13.11 -7.36 9.84
N GLY A 57 -12.56 -8.20 8.96
CA GLY A 57 -13.24 -9.41 8.49
C GLY A 57 -13.58 -10.38 9.62
N SER A 58 -12.65 -10.58 10.56
CA SER A 58 -12.88 -11.38 11.79
C SER A 58 -14.01 -10.79 12.65
N ILE A 59 -13.96 -9.48 12.90
CA ILE A 59 -14.99 -8.77 13.69
C ILE A 59 -16.37 -8.88 13.03
N ILE A 60 -16.46 -8.75 11.70
CA ILE A 60 -17.73 -8.91 10.98
C ILE A 60 -18.30 -10.31 11.19
N HIS A 61 -17.48 -11.34 10.99
CA HIS A 61 -17.90 -12.74 11.13
C HIS A 61 -18.51 -13.02 12.51
N ASP A 62 -17.88 -12.51 13.56
CA ASP A 62 -18.29 -12.78 14.94
C ASP A 62 -19.46 -11.88 15.39
N CYS A 63 -19.50 -10.61 14.96
CA CYS A 63 -20.56 -9.66 15.30
C CYS A 63 -21.84 -9.80 14.46
N LEU A 64 -21.73 -10.34 13.24
CA LEU A 64 -22.83 -10.51 12.28
C LEU A 64 -22.92 -11.96 11.78
N PRO A 65 -23.48 -12.89 12.57
CA PRO A 65 -23.62 -14.29 12.17
C PRO A 65 -24.46 -14.44 10.90
N SER A 66 -24.00 -15.25 9.95
CA SER A 66 -24.62 -15.46 8.62
C SER A 66 -26.08 -15.92 8.66
N HIS A 67 -26.52 -16.54 9.76
CA HIS A 67 -27.87 -17.07 9.93
C HIS A 67 -28.84 -16.06 10.59
N GLY A 68 -28.44 -14.81 10.79
CA GLY A 68 -29.28 -13.76 11.39
C GLY A 68 -29.52 -13.90 12.90
N GLY A 69 -28.79 -14.83 13.55
CA GLY A 69 -28.84 -15.05 14.99
C GLY A 69 -28.32 -13.88 15.82
N ALA A 70 -28.46 -13.98 17.15
CA ALA A 70 -27.75 -13.08 18.05
C ALA A 70 -26.26 -13.41 18.05
N PRO A 71 -25.35 -12.41 18.02
CA PRO A 71 -23.92 -12.66 18.15
C PRO A 71 -23.65 -13.35 19.48
N THR A 72 -22.93 -14.48 19.42
CA THR A 72 -22.57 -15.28 20.59
C THR A 72 -21.05 -15.29 20.71
N ILE A 73 -20.48 -14.15 21.08
CA ILE A 73 -19.04 -13.93 21.09
C ILE A 73 -18.53 -14.22 22.49
N VAL A 74 -17.55 -15.12 22.60
CA VAL A 74 -16.89 -15.40 23.88
C VAL A 74 -16.05 -14.18 24.29
N PRO A 75 -16.13 -13.70 25.55
CA PRO A 75 -15.28 -12.62 26.02
C PRO A 75 -13.80 -12.91 25.73
N GLY A 76 -13.08 -11.92 25.23
CA GLY A 76 -11.67 -12.05 24.85
C GLY A 76 -11.40 -12.63 23.45
N ARG A 77 -12.43 -13.13 22.74
CA ARG A 77 -12.27 -13.72 21.39
C ARG A 77 -11.66 -12.75 20.38
N LEU A 78 -12.08 -11.49 20.43
CA LEU A 78 -11.68 -10.44 19.49
C LEU A 78 -10.53 -9.56 20.01
N ASP A 79 -9.94 -9.85 21.18
CA ASP A 79 -8.87 -9.04 21.77
C ASP A 79 -7.65 -8.95 20.86
N VAL A 80 -7.32 -10.06 20.20
CA VAL A 80 -6.23 -10.12 19.22
C VAL A 80 -6.51 -9.20 18.03
N ASP A 81 -7.76 -9.15 17.56
CA ASP A 81 -8.16 -8.31 16.44
C ASP A 81 -8.07 -6.82 16.79
N PHE A 82 -8.54 -6.43 17.97
CA PHE A 82 -8.42 -5.05 18.45
C PHE A 82 -6.96 -4.62 18.63
N SER A 83 -6.15 -5.49 19.24
CA SER A 83 -4.70 -5.27 19.39
C SER A 83 -3.99 -5.18 18.04
N SER A 84 -4.37 -6.04 17.09
CA SER A 84 -3.84 -6.07 15.72
C SER A 84 -4.14 -4.75 15.01
N ILE A 85 -5.39 -4.28 15.04
CA ILE A 85 -5.78 -3.01 14.44
C ILE A 85 -5.00 -1.85 15.05
N GLN A 86 -4.89 -1.79 16.38
CA GLN A 86 -4.19 -0.69 17.04
C GLN A 86 -2.68 -0.70 16.73
N SER A 87 -2.07 -1.88 16.69
CA SER A 87 -0.68 -2.06 16.27
C SER A 87 -0.47 -1.63 14.83
N ALA A 88 -1.34 -2.06 13.92
CA ALA A 88 -1.30 -1.73 12.50
C ALA A 88 -1.48 -0.22 12.26
N VAL A 89 -2.41 0.44 12.95
CA VAL A 89 -2.58 1.91 12.87
C VAL A 89 -1.32 2.66 13.30
N ASN A 90 -0.66 2.20 14.37
CA ASN A 90 0.61 2.79 14.81
C ASN A 90 1.75 2.52 13.82
N CYS A 91 1.84 1.30 13.30
CA CYS A 91 2.80 0.92 12.27
C CYS A 91 2.64 1.79 11.03
N PHE A 92 1.43 1.91 10.50
CA PHE A 92 1.10 2.78 9.37
C PHE A 92 1.53 4.23 9.60
N ARG A 93 1.31 4.77 10.80
CA ARG A 93 1.73 6.14 11.12
C ARG A 93 3.25 6.30 11.00
N ASN A 94 4.03 5.30 11.40
CA ASN A 94 5.48 5.30 11.30
C ASN A 94 5.93 5.13 9.85
N GLU A 95 5.43 4.10 9.16
CA GLU A 95 5.76 3.81 7.76
C GLU A 95 5.39 4.98 6.85
N LYS A 96 4.25 5.64 7.08
CA LYS A 96 3.87 6.86 6.35
C LYS A 96 4.88 7.98 6.54
N LYS A 97 5.40 8.19 7.76
CA LYS A 97 6.42 9.21 8.01
C LYS A 97 7.72 8.89 7.26
N LEU A 98 8.13 7.62 7.29
CA LEU A 98 9.32 7.15 6.58
C LEU A 98 9.16 7.31 5.07
N PHE A 99 8.02 6.90 4.52
CA PHE A 99 7.70 7.05 3.10
C PHE A 99 7.67 8.52 2.67
N ASN A 100 7.01 9.40 3.43
CA ASN A 100 7.01 10.82 3.15
C ASN A 100 8.43 11.40 3.16
N GLY A 101 9.25 11.00 4.13
CA GLY A 101 10.66 11.38 4.20
C GLY A 101 11.45 10.85 3.00
N TYR A 102 11.20 9.62 2.58
CA TYR A 102 11.81 9.02 1.41
C TYR A 102 11.47 9.83 0.15
N VAL A 103 10.17 10.04 -0.13
CA VAL A 103 9.68 10.77 -1.31
C VAL A 103 10.25 12.19 -1.41
N ILE A 104 10.35 12.92 -0.29
CA ILE A 104 10.91 14.27 -0.26
C ILE A 104 12.40 14.27 -0.63
N ASN A 105 13.14 13.24 -0.24
CA ASN A 105 14.59 13.15 -0.41
C ASN A 105 15.00 12.47 -1.73
N THR A 106 14.06 12.01 -2.55
CA THR A 106 14.34 11.35 -3.83
C THR A 106 13.97 12.25 -5.02
N ASN A 107 14.99 12.71 -5.76
CA ASN A 107 14.88 13.64 -6.89
C ASN A 107 14.07 13.16 -8.12
N HIS A 108 13.62 11.91 -8.14
CA HIS A 108 12.93 11.30 -9.28
C HIS A 108 11.65 10.54 -8.91
N THR A 109 11.03 10.87 -7.77
CA THR A 109 9.76 10.23 -7.41
C THR A 109 8.63 10.89 -8.16
N GLU A 110 7.95 10.15 -9.02
CA GLU A 110 6.80 10.65 -9.78
C GLU A 110 5.72 11.15 -8.82
N ARG A 111 5.42 12.46 -8.87
CA ARG A 111 4.41 13.14 -8.04
C ARG A 111 3.03 12.45 -8.10
N ARG A 112 2.70 11.81 -9.21
CA ARG A 112 1.46 11.06 -9.42
C ARG A 112 1.35 9.83 -8.50
N LEU A 113 2.47 9.16 -8.21
CA LEU A 113 2.52 8.01 -7.30
C LEU A 113 2.30 8.43 -5.85
N TYR A 114 2.81 9.60 -5.46
CA TYR A 114 2.55 10.17 -4.15
C TYR A 114 1.06 10.51 -3.93
N GLU A 115 0.43 11.17 -4.92
CA GLU A 115 -0.96 11.65 -4.81
C GLU A 115 -1.99 10.50 -4.78
N ALA A 116 -1.77 9.43 -5.55
CA ALA A 116 -2.65 8.25 -5.54
C ALA A 116 -2.63 7.49 -4.20
N CYS A 117 -1.49 7.53 -3.51
CA CYS A 117 -1.18 6.65 -2.40
C CYS A 117 -1.40 7.31 -1.03
N ALA A 118 -0.84 8.50 -0.79
CA ALA A 118 -0.74 9.05 0.56
C ALA A 118 -2.04 9.64 1.12
N VAL A 119 -2.96 10.07 0.25
CA VAL A 119 -4.16 10.82 0.64
C VAL A 119 -5.29 9.87 1.09
N ASN A 120 -5.56 8.82 0.32
CA ASN A 120 -6.67 7.90 0.59
C ASN A 120 -6.40 6.99 1.79
N MET A 121 -5.16 6.52 1.98
CA MET A 121 -4.81 5.62 3.09
C MET A 121 -4.93 6.29 4.46
N ASN A 122 -4.57 7.57 4.55
CA ASN A 122 -4.63 8.28 5.83
C ASN A 122 -6.06 8.46 6.32
N GLY A 123 -7.00 8.77 5.43
CA GLY A 123 -8.40 8.98 5.79
C GLY A 123 -9.03 7.75 6.46
N LEU A 124 -8.74 6.56 5.94
CA LEU A 124 -9.25 5.29 6.49
C LEU A 124 -8.52 4.87 7.77
N MET A 125 -7.20 5.00 7.82
CA MET A 125 -6.41 4.63 9.00
C MET A 125 -6.61 5.58 10.20
N THR A 126 -7.11 6.79 9.97
CA THR A 126 -7.51 7.74 11.01
C THR A 126 -9.03 7.90 11.11
N ALA A 127 -9.80 6.99 10.52
CA ALA A 127 -11.25 7.07 10.57
C ALA A 127 -11.73 7.02 12.02
N LYS A 128 -12.60 7.98 12.39
CA LYS A 128 -13.21 8.04 13.73
C LYS A 128 -13.89 6.71 14.07
N ASP A 129 -14.57 6.12 13.08
CA ASP A 129 -15.27 4.85 13.20
C ASP A 129 -14.35 3.69 13.60
N LEU A 130 -13.13 3.64 13.06
CA LEU A 130 -12.13 2.63 13.42
C LEU A 130 -11.68 2.78 14.88
N SER A 131 -11.45 4.03 15.32
CA SER A 131 -11.06 4.34 16.70
C SER A 131 -12.21 4.11 17.70
N GLU A 132 -13.43 4.48 17.34
CA GLU A 132 -14.62 4.25 18.18
C GLU A 132 -14.87 2.75 18.32
N MET A 133 -14.79 1.99 17.24
CA MET A 133 -14.95 0.54 17.28
C MET A 133 -13.93 -0.11 18.22
N CYS A 134 -12.64 0.22 18.10
CA CYS A 134 -11.60 -0.37 18.95
C CYS A 134 -11.68 0.05 20.43
N SER A 135 -12.43 1.09 20.76
CA SER A 135 -12.60 1.55 22.15
C SER A 135 -13.94 1.15 22.78
N GLN A 136 -15.01 1.10 21.97
CA GLN A 136 -16.36 0.84 22.45
C GLN A 136 -16.76 -0.63 22.35
N LEU A 137 -16.39 -1.32 21.26
CA LEU A 137 -16.79 -2.70 21.05
C LEU A 137 -16.22 -3.66 22.13
N PRO A 138 -14.94 -3.57 22.54
CA PRO A 138 -14.42 -4.42 23.62
C PRO A 138 -15.20 -4.31 24.93
N LEU A 139 -15.63 -3.10 25.30
CA LEU A 139 -16.38 -2.84 26.55
C LEU A 139 -17.75 -3.54 26.58
N ARG A 140 -18.33 -3.75 25.39
CA ARG A 140 -19.63 -4.43 25.24
C ARG A 140 -19.48 -5.94 25.17
N LEU A 141 -18.34 -6.40 24.63
CA LEU A 141 -17.98 -7.82 24.54
C LEU A 141 -17.43 -8.39 25.86
N SER A 142 -16.95 -7.54 26.77
CA SER A 142 -16.46 -7.98 28.08
C SER A 142 -17.58 -8.34 29.08
N GLN A 143 -18.85 -8.15 28.70
CA GLN A 143 -19.98 -8.52 29.57
C GLN A 143 -20.31 -10.01 29.42
N GLU A 144 -20.33 -10.74 30.54
CA GLU A 144 -20.66 -12.18 30.57
C GLU A 144 -22.09 -12.48 30.11
N SER A 145 -23.00 -11.51 30.25
CA SER A 145 -24.39 -11.62 29.78
C SER A 145 -24.84 -10.29 29.16
N PRO A 146 -24.58 -10.05 27.86
CA PRO A 146 -24.94 -8.80 27.20
C PRO A 146 -26.46 -8.64 27.16
N ASN A 147 -26.93 -7.47 27.58
CA ASN A 147 -28.36 -7.15 27.48
C ASN A 147 -28.76 -6.84 26.03
N THR A 148 -30.06 -6.60 25.79
CA THR A 148 -30.56 -6.29 24.45
C THR A 148 -29.90 -5.06 23.82
N GLU A 149 -29.52 -4.07 24.61
CA GLU A 149 -28.85 -2.87 24.13
C GLU A 149 -27.39 -3.16 23.75
N ASP A 150 -26.66 -3.95 24.54
CA ASP A 150 -25.30 -4.37 24.20
C ASP A 150 -25.28 -5.17 22.89
N LEU A 151 -26.24 -6.08 22.69
CA LEU A 151 -26.37 -6.84 21.43
C LEU A 151 -26.67 -5.93 20.22
N ARG A 152 -27.46 -4.86 20.40
CA ARG A 152 -27.70 -3.87 19.35
C ARG A 152 -26.43 -3.10 19.01
N ILE A 153 -25.67 -2.69 20.03
CA ILE A 153 -24.41 -1.96 19.84
C ILE A 153 -23.36 -2.85 19.16
N ILE A 154 -23.26 -4.13 19.55
CA ILE A 154 -22.36 -5.10 18.91
C ILE A 154 -22.71 -5.26 17.42
N LYS A 155 -24.00 -5.42 17.09
CA LYS A 155 -24.46 -5.49 15.69
C LYS A 155 -24.17 -4.19 14.93
N PHE A 156 -24.43 -3.03 15.52
CA PHE A 156 -24.13 -1.72 14.93
C PHE A 156 -22.65 -1.58 14.57
N TYR A 157 -21.74 -1.96 15.46
CA TYR A 157 -20.30 -1.94 15.16
C TYR A 157 -19.89 -3.03 14.17
N GLY A 158 -20.55 -4.19 14.16
CA GLY A 158 -20.39 -5.19 13.11
C GLY A 158 -20.75 -4.64 11.73
N GLU A 159 -21.87 -3.93 11.61
CA GLU A 159 -22.31 -3.29 10.36
C GLU A 159 -21.34 -2.19 9.90
N ARG A 160 -20.86 -1.35 10.83
CA ARG A 160 -19.82 -0.36 10.52
C ARG A 160 -18.51 -1.02 10.12
N SER A 161 -18.16 -2.16 10.71
CA SER A 161 -16.98 -2.94 10.34
C SER A 161 -17.09 -3.40 8.88
N THR A 162 -18.28 -3.80 8.42
CA THR A 162 -18.53 -4.13 7.01
C THR A 162 -18.24 -2.96 6.07
N THR A 163 -18.74 -1.77 6.40
CA THR A 163 -18.47 -0.57 5.57
C THR A 163 -16.99 -0.22 5.54
N LEU A 164 -16.32 -0.25 6.70
CA LEU A 164 -14.88 -0.01 6.78
C LEU A 164 -14.10 -1.07 6.00
N HIS A 165 -14.40 -2.35 6.18
CA HIS A 165 -13.76 -3.46 5.49
C HIS A 165 -13.88 -3.32 3.98
N GLN A 166 -15.04 -2.93 3.47
CA GLN A 166 -15.24 -2.69 2.04
C GLN A 166 -14.36 -1.55 1.52
N HIS A 167 -14.31 -0.41 2.22
CA HIS A 167 -13.42 0.69 1.84
C HIS A 167 -11.94 0.29 1.87
N PHE A 168 -11.56 -0.51 2.87
CA PHE A 168 -10.21 -1.06 2.99
C PHE A 168 -9.86 -2.03 1.86
N LEU A 169 -10.80 -2.90 1.44
CA LEU A 169 -10.62 -3.78 0.28
C LEU A 169 -10.47 -3.00 -1.02
N GLU A 170 -11.33 -2.02 -1.27
CA GLU A 170 -11.25 -1.16 -2.46
C GLU A 170 -9.93 -0.39 -2.51
N LEU A 171 -9.45 0.06 -1.34
CA LEU A 171 -8.14 0.65 -1.22
C LEU A 171 -7.05 -0.38 -1.57
N CYS A 172 -7.06 -1.57 -1.00
CA CYS A 172 -6.08 -2.63 -1.33
C CYS A 172 -6.03 -2.92 -2.83
N VAL A 173 -7.17 -3.05 -3.51
CA VAL A 173 -7.23 -3.27 -4.97
C VAL A 173 -6.58 -2.12 -5.74
N LYS A 174 -6.93 -0.87 -5.42
CA LYS A 174 -6.34 0.32 -6.07
C LYS A 174 -4.83 0.40 -5.86
N LEU A 175 -4.35 0.03 -4.67
CA LEU A 175 -2.92 0.04 -4.34
C LEU A 175 -2.17 -1.08 -5.08
N ASP A 176 -2.78 -2.26 -5.24
CA ASP A 176 -2.21 -3.36 -6.01
C ASP A 176 -2.11 -3.01 -7.52
N ASP A 177 -3.19 -2.49 -8.10
CA ASP A 177 -3.21 -2.00 -9.48
C ASP A 177 -2.15 -0.91 -9.72
N SER A 178 -2.03 0.05 -8.80
CA SER A 178 -1.04 1.12 -8.89
C SER A 178 0.39 0.56 -8.82
N THR A 179 0.65 -0.41 -7.93
CA THR A 179 1.95 -1.08 -7.83
C THR A 179 2.28 -1.82 -9.12
N ARG A 180 1.32 -2.53 -9.69
CA ARG A 180 1.49 -3.26 -10.94
C ARG A 180 1.78 -2.34 -12.11
N ASN A 181 1.08 -1.22 -12.21
CA ASN A 181 1.32 -0.22 -13.26
C ASN A 181 2.73 0.38 -13.13
N MET A 182 3.17 0.73 -11.91
CA MET A 182 4.55 1.17 -11.67
C MET A 182 5.58 0.14 -12.13
N GLN A 183 5.32 -1.15 -11.85
CA GLN A 183 6.21 -2.22 -12.29
C GLN A 183 6.27 -2.29 -13.81
N ILE A 184 5.14 -2.24 -14.49
CA ILE A 184 5.08 -2.29 -15.96
C ILE A 184 5.79 -1.09 -16.60
N GLU A 185 5.56 0.12 -16.08
CA GLU A 185 6.09 1.37 -16.64
C GLU A 185 7.60 1.51 -16.46
N HIS A 186 8.13 1.11 -15.29
CA HIS A 186 9.49 1.46 -14.89
C HIS A 186 10.44 0.27 -14.72
N LEU A 187 9.90 -0.95 -14.67
CA LEU A 187 10.66 -2.19 -14.55
C LEU A 187 10.37 -3.06 -15.79
N PRO A 188 11.22 -3.03 -16.83
CA PRO A 188 11.08 -3.98 -17.92
C PRO A 188 11.09 -5.39 -17.33
N SER A 189 9.98 -6.13 -17.52
CA SER A 189 9.85 -7.49 -17.04
C SER A 189 11.05 -8.30 -17.54
N ALA A 190 11.69 -9.08 -16.67
CA ALA A 190 12.82 -9.93 -17.02
C ALA A 190 12.41 -11.14 -17.91
N GLU A 191 11.34 -11.01 -18.69
CA GLU A 191 10.84 -11.99 -19.65
C GLU A 191 11.12 -11.52 -21.08
N GLY A 192 12.41 -11.28 -21.34
CA GLY A 192 13.02 -11.41 -22.65
C GLY A 192 13.69 -12.78 -22.81
N ARG A 193 13.07 -13.86 -22.33
CA ARG A 193 13.47 -15.22 -22.70
C ARG A 193 12.59 -15.69 -23.86
N SER A 194 13.12 -15.54 -25.07
CA SER A 194 12.78 -16.32 -26.26
C SER A 194 11.29 -16.43 -26.60
N VAL A 195 10.80 -15.51 -27.43
CA VAL A 195 9.80 -15.85 -28.46
C VAL A 195 10.50 -15.81 -29.81
N GLN A 196 11.53 -16.64 -29.97
CA GLN A 196 12.06 -17.06 -31.27
C GLN A 196 12.18 -18.58 -31.26
N ALA A 197 11.05 -19.29 -31.25
CA ALA A 197 10.98 -20.70 -31.64
C ALA A 197 9.52 -21.21 -31.74
N ILE A 198 8.65 -20.54 -32.50
CA ILE A 198 7.52 -21.23 -33.15
C ILE A 198 7.31 -20.56 -34.51
N ASN A 199 8.13 -20.93 -35.47
CA ASN A 199 7.88 -20.91 -36.92
C ASN A 199 9.10 -21.54 -37.60
N GLN A 200 9.24 -22.85 -37.47
CA GLN A 200 9.85 -23.75 -38.46
C GLN A 200 9.13 -25.08 -38.40
#